data_AF-A0A7S7LWI0-F1
#
_entry.id   AF-A0A7S7LWI0-F1
#
_cell.length_a   1.000
_cell.length_b   1.000
_cell.length_c   1.000
_cell.angle_alpha   90.00
_cell.angle_beta   90.00
_cell.angle_gamma   90.00
#
_symmetry.space_group_name_H-M   'P 1'
#
loop_
_entity.id
_entity.type
_entity.pdbx_description
1 polymer ?
#
loop_
_entity_poly.entity_id
_entity_poly.type
_entity_poly.pdbx_seq_one_letter_code
_entity_poly.pdbx_strand_id
1 'polypeptide(L)'
;MKVNTITIQPADKKNFTTFKLKEDTACKLEFISDGIGYHIKYCDKDFGMFSTNNPDLMILSFLEKLADYNDGDSKGVKSKLDYLVEEKSIAINQQYQTVYKHNELKYLIGLEDNKIKAACIEQKLTYQQLADAIGVSESSLRSSVSTNKVSKQVEKSIEMYLKIVHLEKELEKSDTIKTILKSWLN
;
A
#
# COMPACT_ATOMS: atom_id res chain seq x y z
N MET A 1 -17.42 38.92 0.38
CA MET A 1 -16.79 37.60 0.57
C MET A 1 -16.14 37.19 -0.73
N LYS A 2 -14.83 36.90 -0.76
CA LYS A 2 -14.23 36.22 -1.92
C LYS A 2 -14.79 34.80 -1.91
N VAL A 3 -15.64 34.49 -2.89
CA VAL A 3 -16.03 33.10 -3.16
C VAL A 3 -14.76 32.42 -3.64
N ASN A 4 -14.12 31.62 -2.79
CA ASN A 4 -13.06 30.73 -3.24
C ASN A 4 -13.74 29.68 -4.11
N THR A 5 -13.68 29.86 -5.43
CA THR A 5 -14.14 28.86 -6.38
C THR A 5 -13.24 27.64 -6.21
N ILE A 6 -13.75 26.58 -5.58
CA ILE A 6 -13.06 25.30 -5.51
C ILE A 6 -13.14 24.69 -6.92
N THR A 7 -12.05 24.78 -7.68
CA THR A 7 -11.98 24.18 -9.01
C THR A 7 -11.83 22.68 -8.88
N ILE A 8 -12.87 21.94 -9.29
CA ILE A 8 -12.85 20.48 -9.33
C ILE A 8 -12.18 20.03 -10.63
N GLN A 9 -11.16 19.18 -10.54
CA GLN A 9 -10.46 18.64 -11.70
C GLN A 9 -10.80 17.17 -11.94
N PRO A 10 -10.80 16.66 -13.19
CA PRO A 10 -10.90 15.22 -13.41
C PRO A 10 -9.73 14.46 -12.75
N ALA A 11 -10.00 13.32 -12.14
CA ALA A 11 -9.01 12.42 -11.54
C ALA A 11 -8.16 11.68 -12.58
N ASP A 12 -7.32 12.43 -13.30
CA ASP A 12 -6.39 11.93 -14.31
C ASP A 12 -4.94 12.10 -13.79
N LYS A 13 -4.07 11.15 -14.12
CA LYS A 13 -2.64 11.20 -13.74
C LYS A 13 -2.00 12.54 -14.14
N LYS A 14 -2.41 13.21 -15.22
CA LYS A 14 -1.88 14.54 -15.59
C LYS A 14 -2.28 15.67 -14.63
N ASN A 15 -3.45 15.57 -13.98
CA ASN A 15 -4.02 16.61 -13.13
C ASN A 15 -3.55 16.51 -11.67
N PHE A 16 -3.07 15.34 -11.23
CA PHE A 16 -2.62 15.18 -9.85
C PHE A 16 -1.40 16.05 -9.52
N THR A 17 -1.46 16.79 -8.42
CA THR A 17 -0.29 17.49 -7.88
C THR A 17 0.58 16.51 -7.11
N THR A 18 1.89 16.48 -7.39
CA THR A 18 2.86 15.66 -6.65
C THR A 18 3.60 16.47 -5.60
N PHE A 19 4.20 15.78 -4.63
CA PHE A 19 5.00 16.38 -3.56
C PHE A 19 6.08 15.42 -3.07
N LYS A 20 7.15 15.97 -2.50
CA LYS A 20 8.16 15.16 -1.81
C LYS A 20 7.63 14.74 -0.44
N LEU A 21 7.83 13.48 -0.07
CA LEU A 21 7.46 13.01 1.27
C LEU A 21 8.32 13.69 2.33
N LYS A 22 7.68 13.99 3.45
CA LYS A 22 8.33 14.49 4.65
C LYS A 22 8.71 13.29 5.51
N GLU A 23 9.83 13.36 6.23
CA GLU A 23 10.25 12.35 7.22
C GLU A 23 9.44 12.40 8.54
N ASP A 24 8.37 13.19 8.59
CA ASP A 24 7.48 13.28 9.74
C ASP A 24 6.50 12.09 9.76
N THR A 25 6.64 11.23 10.76
CA THR A 25 5.79 10.05 10.96
C THR A 25 4.32 10.38 11.25
N ALA A 26 4.00 11.60 11.68
CA ALA A 26 2.62 12.06 11.90
C ALA A 26 1.91 12.41 10.59
N CYS A 27 2.65 12.64 9.50
CA CYS A 27 2.06 12.92 8.20
C CYS A 27 1.32 11.70 7.65
N LYS A 28 0.11 11.97 7.12
CA LYS A 28 -0.75 11.00 6.44
C LYS A 28 -1.18 11.56 5.09
N LEU A 29 -1.36 10.66 4.12
CA LEU A 29 -2.04 10.95 2.85
C LEU A 29 -3.50 10.54 2.99
N GLU A 30 -4.41 11.45 2.66
CA GLU A 30 -5.85 11.27 2.83
C GLU A 30 -6.60 11.59 1.53
N PHE A 31 -7.55 10.71 1.18
CA PHE A 31 -8.49 10.85 0.07
C PHE A 31 -9.90 11.02 0.65
N ILE A 32 -10.32 12.26 0.87
CA ILE A 32 -11.54 12.58 1.62
C ILE A 32 -12.68 12.86 0.65
N SER A 33 -13.72 12.04 0.67
CA SER A 33 -14.93 12.30 -0.13
C SER A 33 -15.81 13.36 0.52
N ASP A 34 -16.38 14.25 -0.29
CA ASP A 34 -17.35 15.27 0.15
C ASP A 34 -18.71 15.17 -0.56
N GLY A 35 -18.92 14.08 -1.32
CA GLY A 35 -20.15 13.81 -2.07
C GLY A 35 -20.16 14.33 -3.51
N ILE A 36 -19.30 15.28 -3.87
CA ILE A 36 -19.15 15.80 -5.24
C ILE A 36 -17.75 15.52 -5.83
N GLY A 37 -16.80 15.13 -4.99
CA GLY A 37 -15.48 14.66 -5.39
C GLY A 37 -14.67 14.11 -4.23
N TYR A 38 -13.35 14.14 -4.39
CA TYR A 38 -12.36 13.72 -3.41
C TYR A 38 -11.30 14.81 -3.23
N HIS A 39 -11.12 15.26 -1.99
CA HIS A 39 -9.98 16.06 -1.58
C HIS A 39 -8.77 15.15 -1.35
N ILE A 40 -7.64 15.49 -1.95
CA ILE A 40 -6.37 14.82 -1.65
C ILE A 40 -5.57 15.71 -0.72
N LYS A 41 -5.30 15.24 0.49
CA LYS A 41 -4.52 15.97 1.50
C LYS A 41 -3.29 15.19 1.92
N TYR A 42 -2.20 15.89 2.17
CA TYR A 42 -1.01 15.30 2.77
C TYR A 42 -0.46 16.21 3.87
N CYS A 43 -0.36 15.66 5.09
CA CYS A 43 -0.22 16.43 6.32
C CYS A 43 -1.30 17.53 6.37
N ASP A 44 -0.94 18.78 6.67
CA ASP A 44 -1.87 19.92 6.74
C ASP A 44 -2.17 20.60 5.39
N LYS A 45 -1.65 20.06 4.27
CA LYS A 45 -1.79 20.68 2.94
C LYS A 45 -2.82 19.95 2.07
N ASP A 46 -3.71 20.74 1.48
CA ASP A 46 -4.65 20.30 0.45
C ASP A 46 -4.01 20.42 -0.94
N PHE A 47 -4.10 19.35 -1.74
CA PHE A 47 -3.51 19.23 -3.07
C PHE A 47 -4.54 19.33 -4.19
N GLY A 48 -5.80 19.59 -3.84
CA GLY A 48 -6.88 19.81 -4.79
C GLY A 48 -8.02 18.83 -4.61
N MET A 49 -9.09 19.12 -5.35
CA MET A 49 -10.32 18.37 -5.37
C MET A 49 -10.53 17.74 -6.73
N PHE A 50 -10.80 16.43 -6.72
CA PHE A 50 -10.86 15.64 -7.94
C PHE A 50 -12.20 14.92 -8.08
N SER A 51 -12.76 14.93 -9.29
CA SER A 51 -13.94 14.14 -9.63
C SER A 51 -13.54 12.81 -10.28
N THR A 52 -14.14 11.72 -9.81
CA THR A 52 -13.95 10.38 -10.36
C THR A 52 -15.22 9.55 -10.18
N ASN A 53 -15.48 8.64 -11.11
CA ASN A 53 -16.47 7.57 -10.97
C ASN A 53 -15.83 6.27 -10.45
N ASN A 54 -14.50 6.22 -10.34
CA ASN A 54 -13.74 5.08 -9.84
C ASN A 54 -12.68 5.59 -8.83
N PRO A 55 -13.03 5.63 -7.54
CA PRO A 55 -12.12 6.08 -6.48
C PRO A 55 -10.87 5.21 -6.35
N ASP A 56 -11.02 3.89 -6.55
CA ASP A 56 -9.90 2.95 -6.45
C ASP A 56 -8.84 3.24 -7.53
N LEU A 57 -9.27 3.39 -8.79
CA LEU A 57 -8.35 3.74 -9.89
C LEU A 57 -7.70 5.10 -9.68
N MET A 58 -8.42 6.07 -9.11
CA MET A 58 -7.86 7.37 -8.74
C MET A 58 -6.73 7.21 -7.71
N ILE A 59 -6.98 6.48 -6.61
CA ILE A 59 -6.00 6.25 -5.55
C ILE A 59 -4.76 5.53 -6.11
N LEU A 60 -4.95 4.45 -6.88
CA LEU A 60 -3.85 3.73 -7.53
C LEU A 60 -3.02 4.65 -8.43
N SER A 61 -3.68 5.37 -9.36
CA SER A 61 -3.00 6.27 -10.30
C SER A 61 -2.27 7.41 -9.59
N PHE A 62 -2.84 7.90 -8.49
CA PHE A 62 -2.20 8.92 -7.66
C PHE A 62 -0.93 8.38 -6.99
N LEU A 63 -1.01 7.20 -6.35
CA LEU A 63 0.12 6.56 -5.69
C LEU A 63 1.24 6.20 -6.67
N GLU A 64 0.91 5.72 -7.87
CA GLU A 64 1.88 5.48 -8.95
C GLU A 64 2.60 6.77 -9.35
N LYS A 65 1.86 7.87 -9.55
CA LYS A 65 2.47 9.18 -9.87
C LYS A 65 3.35 9.69 -8.73
N LEU A 66 2.90 9.51 -7.49
CA LEU A 66 3.65 9.91 -6.30
C LEU A 66 4.95 9.10 -6.19
N ALA A 67 4.91 7.80 -6.50
CA ALA A 67 6.09 6.94 -6.55
C ALA A 67 7.09 7.43 -7.61
N ASP A 68 6.63 7.67 -8.85
CA ASP A 68 7.47 8.22 -9.94
C ASP A 68 8.16 9.52 -9.51
N TYR A 69 7.44 10.42 -8.82
CA TYR A 69 7.98 11.71 -8.38
C TYR A 69 8.96 11.61 -7.19
N ASN A 70 8.83 10.57 -6.36
CA ASN A 70 9.67 10.36 -5.18
C ASN A 70 10.79 9.36 -5.44
N ASP A 71 11.08 9.02 -6.70
CA ASP A 71 12.14 8.08 -7.08
C ASP A 71 11.88 6.65 -6.53
N GLY A 72 10.60 6.31 -6.38
CA GLY A 72 10.13 5.02 -5.89
C GLY A 72 9.79 4.02 -7.00
N ASP A 73 9.13 2.93 -6.63
CA ASP A 73 8.72 1.85 -7.53
C ASP A 73 7.23 1.97 -7.89
N SER A 74 6.93 2.75 -8.92
CA SER A 74 5.56 2.93 -9.41
C SER A 74 4.95 1.63 -9.97
N LYS A 75 5.76 0.76 -10.57
CA LYS A 75 5.28 -0.51 -11.14
C LYS A 75 4.86 -1.50 -10.05
N GLY A 76 5.53 -1.45 -8.89
CA GLY A 76 5.23 -2.28 -7.74
C GLY A 76 4.05 -1.82 -6.87
N VAL A 77 3.58 -0.57 -7.03
CA VAL A 77 2.47 -0.01 -6.19
C VAL A 77 1.25 -0.92 -6.20
N LYS A 78 0.81 -1.35 -7.40
CA LYS A 78 -0.38 -2.19 -7.56
C LYS A 78 -0.26 -3.51 -6.81
N SER A 79 0.89 -4.18 -6.93
CA SER A 79 1.14 -5.46 -6.26
C SER A 79 1.13 -5.33 -4.73
N LYS A 80 1.62 -4.21 -4.20
CA LYS A 80 1.66 -3.94 -2.75
C LYS A 80 0.31 -3.54 -2.14
N LEU A 81 -0.67 -3.19 -2.98
CA LEU A 81 -2.06 -2.99 -2.57
C LEU A 81 -2.82 -4.33 -2.47
N ASP A 82 -2.14 -5.48 -2.63
CA ASP A 82 -2.69 -6.84 -2.45
C ASP A 82 -3.90 -7.15 -3.34
N TYR A 83 -3.92 -6.63 -4.58
CA TYR A 83 -5.01 -6.86 -5.54
C TYR A 83 -4.56 -7.68 -6.76
N LEU A 84 -5.18 -8.85 -6.95
CA LEU A 84 -5.16 -9.58 -8.22
C LEU A 84 -6.08 -8.86 -9.20
N VAL A 85 -5.52 -8.42 -10.31
CA VAL A 85 -6.23 -7.59 -11.30
C VAL A 85 -7.42 -8.34 -11.90
N GLU A 86 -8.65 -7.99 -11.51
CA GLU A 86 -9.74 -7.95 -12.48
C GLU A 86 -9.85 -6.51 -12.98
N GLU A 87 -9.56 -6.29 -14.27
CA GLU A 87 -9.56 -4.98 -14.93
C GLU A 87 -10.96 -4.34 -14.98
N LYS A 88 -12.01 -5.05 -14.55
CA LYS A 88 -13.38 -4.56 -14.45
C LYS A 88 -14.12 -5.22 -13.28
N SER A 89 -14.01 -4.67 -12.07
CA SER A 89 -15.09 -4.86 -11.10
C SER A 89 -16.13 -3.75 -11.30
N ILE A 90 -17.39 -4.14 -11.47
CA ILE A 90 -18.54 -3.26 -11.78
C ILE A 90 -19.16 -2.70 -10.49
N ALA A 91 -18.67 -3.12 -9.31
CA ALA A 91 -19.18 -2.70 -8.02
C ALA A 91 -18.30 -1.59 -7.42
N ILE A 92 -18.86 -0.38 -7.29
CA ILE A 92 -18.28 0.77 -6.59
C ILE A 92 -18.23 0.43 -5.08
N ASN A 93 -17.25 -0.33 -4.65
CA ASN A 93 -16.93 -0.53 -3.23
C ASN A 93 -15.55 0.08 -3.02
N GLN A 94 -15.39 1.04 -2.09
CA GLN A 94 -14.07 1.59 -1.75
C GLN A 94 -13.20 0.47 -1.16
N GLN A 95 -12.46 -0.24 -2.01
CA GLN A 95 -11.60 -1.35 -1.60
C GLN A 95 -10.26 -0.81 -1.09
N TYR A 96 -9.78 0.29 -1.68
CA TYR A 96 -8.56 0.91 -1.22
C TYR A 96 -8.78 1.78 0.01
N GLN A 97 -7.79 1.75 0.90
CA GLN A 97 -7.77 2.63 2.06
C GLN A 97 -7.73 4.08 1.58
N THR A 98 -8.50 4.93 2.25
CA THR A 98 -8.53 6.36 1.96
C THR A 98 -7.56 7.16 2.83
N VAL A 99 -6.87 6.50 3.76
CA VAL A 99 -5.87 7.10 4.65
C VAL A 99 -4.65 6.20 4.70
N TYR A 100 -3.47 6.75 4.36
CA TYR A 100 -2.19 6.05 4.42
C TYR A 100 -1.26 6.75 5.40
N LYS A 101 -0.78 6.01 6.40
CA LYS A 101 0.23 6.53 7.34
C LYS A 101 1.59 6.62 6.66
N HIS A 102 2.48 7.44 7.19
CA HIS A 102 3.83 7.66 6.64
C HIS A 102 4.57 6.36 6.26
N ASN A 103 4.66 5.39 7.16
CA ASN A 103 5.42 4.14 6.92
C ASN A 103 4.76 3.26 5.84
N GLU A 104 3.44 3.12 5.88
CA GLU A 104 2.67 2.37 4.87
C GLU A 104 2.84 3.02 3.49
N LEU A 105 2.75 4.34 3.44
CA LEU A 105 2.95 5.10 2.21
C LEU A 105 4.35 4.91 1.64
N LYS A 106 5.41 4.99 2.46
CA LYS A 106 6.79 4.70 2.05
C LYS A 106 6.92 3.29 1.50
N TYR A 107 6.35 2.28 2.17
CA TYR A 107 6.36 0.90 1.68
C TYR A 107 5.67 0.78 0.32
N LEU A 108 4.43 1.28 0.20
CA LEU A 108 3.60 1.18 -1.00
C LEU A 108 4.28 1.76 -2.22
N ILE A 109 4.89 2.94 -2.10
CA ILE A 109 5.56 3.60 -3.22
C ILE A 109 7.02 3.17 -3.41
N GLY A 110 7.55 2.24 -2.59
CA GLY A 110 8.88 1.67 -2.79
C GLY A 110 10.05 2.47 -2.20
N LEU A 111 9.83 3.18 -1.10
CA LEU A 111 10.85 3.92 -0.35
C LEU A 111 11.16 3.34 1.04
N GLU A 112 10.62 2.17 1.37
CA GLU A 112 10.99 1.45 2.59
C GLU A 112 12.10 0.43 2.29
N ASP A 113 13.33 0.83 2.57
CA ASP A 113 14.52 -0.02 2.35
C ASP A 113 14.71 -1.08 3.44
N ASN A 114 14.13 -0.87 4.63
CA ASN A 114 14.30 -1.79 5.72
C ASN A 114 13.42 -3.04 5.53
N LYS A 115 14.04 -4.17 5.20
CA LYS A 115 13.35 -5.45 4.94
C LYS A 115 12.46 -5.93 6.09
N ILE A 116 12.81 -5.63 7.34
CA ILE A 116 12.00 -6.00 8.51
C ILE A 116 10.70 -5.19 8.52
N LYS A 117 10.80 -3.86 8.35
CA LYS A 117 9.62 -2.97 8.29
C LYS A 117 8.73 -3.33 7.12
N ALA A 118 9.33 -3.53 5.94
CA ALA A 118 8.60 -3.91 4.74
C ALA A 118 7.81 -5.21 4.94
N ALA A 119 8.44 -6.26 5.47
CA ALA A 119 7.77 -7.54 5.74
C ALA A 119 6.64 -7.41 6.78
N CYS A 120 6.84 -6.60 7.82
CA CYS A 120 5.81 -6.36 8.84
C CYS A 120 4.60 -5.60 8.28
N ILE A 121 4.83 -4.59 7.45
CA ILE A 121 3.76 -3.83 6.79
C ILE A 121 3.00 -4.74 5.82
N GLU A 122 3.72 -5.45 4.96
CA GLU A 122 3.15 -6.33 3.94
C GLU A 122 2.27 -7.43 4.53
N GLN A 123 2.78 -8.09 5.58
CA GLN A 123 2.12 -9.24 6.20
C GLN A 123 1.27 -8.86 7.41
N LYS A 124 1.12 -7.56 7.71
CA LYS A 124 0.39 -7.02 8.86
C LYS A 124 0.83 -7.64 10.19
N LEU A 125 2.14 -7.83 10.35
CA LEU A 125 2.75 -8.43 11.54
C LEU A 125 3.32 -7.37 12.47
N THR A 126 3.31 -7.70 13.76
CA THR A 126 4.18 -7.03 14.74
C THR A 126 5.63 -7.52 14.60
N TYR A 127 6.58 -6.74 15.10
CA TYR A 127 7.99 -7.19 15.18
C TYR A 127 8.14 -8.48 15.98
N GLN A 128 7.32 -8.68 17.02
CA GLN A 128 7.32 -9.93 17.80
C GLN A 128 6.90 -11.12 16.93
N GLN A 129 5.77 -11.00 16.22
CA GLN A 129 5.28 -12.09 15.36
C GLN A 129 6.26 -12.43 14.24
N LEU A 130 6.90 -11.41 13.61
CA LEU A 130 7.92 -11.67 12.61
C LEU A 130 9.15 -12.35 13.24
N ALA A 131 9.59 -11.90 14.42
CA ALA A 131 10.73 -12.47 15.14
C ALA A 131 10.49 -13.96 15.45
N ASP A 132 9.31 -14.29 15.97
CA ASP A 132 8.89 -15.65 16.28
C ASP A 132 8.86 -16.52 15.01
N ALA A 133 8.31 -15.99 13.91
CA ALA A 133 8.22 -16.71 12.64
C ALA A 133 9.58 -17.03 12.01
N ILE A 134 10.58 -16.16 12.19
CA ILE A 134 11.92 -16.35 11.60
C ILE A 134 12.97 -16.87 12.60
N GLY A 135 12.56 -17.15 13.84
CA GLY A 135 13.42 -17.75 14.87
C GLY A 135 14.49 -16.82 15.46
N VAL A 136 14.17 -15.53 15.67
CA VAL A 136 15.08 -14.55 16.29
C VAL A 136 14.39 -13.83 17.46
N SER A 137 15.14 -13.07 18.27
CA SER A 137 14.53 -12.23 19.31
C SER A 137 13.94 -10.94 18.73
N GLU A 138 12.84 -10.48 19.30
CA GLU A 138 12.22 -9.20 18.94
C GLU A 138 13.16 -8.00 19.18
N SER A 139 13.94 -8.06 20.27
CA SER A 139 14.95 -7.06 20.59
C SER A 139 16.03 -6.95 19.51
N SER A 140 16.41 -8.06 18.88
CA SER A 140 17.36 -8.08 17.78
C SER A 140 16.76 -7.40 16.54
N LEU A 141 15.50 -7.70 16.21
CA LEU A 141 14.82 -7.03 15.10
C LEU A 141 14.69 -5.53 15.33
N ARG A 142 14.26 -5.09 16.53
CA ARG A 142 14.17 -3.67 16.86
C ARG A 142 15.50 -2.95 16.69
N SER A 143 16.60 -3.58 17.13
CA SER A 143 17.94 -3.02 17.00
C SER A 143 18.37 -2.90 15.54
N SER A 144 18.08 -3.90 14.71
CA SER A 144 18.33 -3.83 13.25
C SER A 144 17.49 -2.75 12.57
N VAL A 145 16.24 -2.57 13.00
CA VAL A 145 15.35 -1.52 12.50
C VAL A 145 15.86 -0.13 12.88
N SER A 146 16.24 0.09 14.15
CA SER A 146 16.69 1.40 14.64
C SER A 146 18.04 1.83 14.06
N THR A 147 18.91 0.86 13.78
CA THR A 147 20.23 1.11 13.17
C THR A 147 20.22 1.07 11.65
N ASN A 148 19.08 0.69 11.05
CA ASN A 148 18.95 0.37 9.63
C ASN A 148 20.01 -0.63 9.12
N LYS A 149 20.38 -1.60 9.96
CA LYS A 149 21.37 -2.64 9.66
C LYS A 149 20.73 -4.01 9.88
N VAL A 150 20.23 -4.59 8.79
CA VAL A 150 19.69 -5.96 8.79
C VAL A 150 20.82 -6.91 8.39
N SER A 151 21.00 -8.00 9.15
CA SER A 151 22.01 -9.00 8.80
C SER A 151 21.54 -9.85 7.61
N LYS A 152 22.49 -10.35 6.80
CA LYS A 152 22.17 -11.24 5.67
C LYS A 152 21.36 -12.48 6.10
N GLN A 153 21.63 -12.98 7.30
CA GLN A 153 20.87 -14.10 7.86
C GLN A 153 19.41 -13.73 8.08
N VAL A 154 19.13 -12.59 8.72
CA VAL A 154 17.76 -12.10 8.94
C VAL A 154 17.06 -11.80 7.61
N GLU A 155 17.75 -11.16 6.67
CA GLU A 155 17.21 -10.93 5.32
C GLU A 155 16.79 -12.23 4.65
N LYS A 156 17.64 -13.26 4.72
CA LYS A 156 17.33 -14.56 4.10
C LYS A 156 16.18 -15.27 4.79
N SER A 157 16.10 -15.21 6.12
CA SER A 157 14.97 -15.78 6.85
C SER A 157 13.65 -15.08 6.52
N ILE A 158 13.65 -13.76 6.37
CA ILE A 158 12.48 -12.99 5.92
C ILE A 158 12.08 -13.40 4.49
N GLU A 159 13.05 -13.50 3.56
CA GLU A 159 12.79 -13.94 2.19
C GLU A 159 12.14 -15.35 2.16
N MET A 160 12.65 -16.28 2.98
CA MET A 160 12.10 -17.62 3.12
C MET A 160 10.68 -17.59 3.70
N TYR A 161 10.45 -16.80 4.74
CA TYR A 161 9.12 -16.63 5.34
C TYR A 161 8.11 -16.11 4.32
N LEU A 162 8.43 -15.03 3.59
CA LEU A 162 7.55 -14.47 2.56
C LEU A 162 7.27 -15.48 1.43
N LYS A 163 8.27 -16.27 1.04
CA LYS A 163 8.09 -17.34 0.06
C LYS A 163 7.14 -18.43 0.56
N ILE A 164 7.25 -18.83 1.83
CA ILE A 164 6.32 -19.81 2.44
C ILE A 164 4.90 -19.26 2.41
N VAL A 165 4.68 -18.03 2.90
CA VAL A 165 3.37 -17.38 2.88
C VAL A 165 2.79 -17.32 1.47
N HIS A 166 3.60 -16.96 0.47
CA HIS A 166 3.15 -16.94 -0.92
C HIS A 166 2.74 -18.33 -1.42
N LEU A 167 3.53 -19.36 -1.14
CA LEU A 167 3.22 -20.74 -1.54
C LEU A 167 1.95 -21.28 -0.85
N GLU A 168 1.74 -20.94 0.42
CA GLU A 168 0.52 -21.28 1.15
C GLU A 168 -0.72 -20.64 0.52
N LYS A 169 -0.64 -19.35 0.14
CA LYS A 169 -1.72 -18.66 -0.59
C LYS A 169 -2.03 -19.34 -1.94
N GLU A 170 -1.02 -19.75 -2.69
CA GLU A 170 -1.22 -20.44 -3.97
C GLU A 170 -1.83 -21.84 -3.79
N LEU A 171 -1.43 -22.56 -2.73
CA LEU A 171 -2.02 -23.85 -2.37
C LEU A 171 -3.52 -23.71 -2.02
N GLU A 172 -3.86 -22.72 -1.19
CA GLU A 172 -5.25 -22.43 -0.79
C GLU A 172 -6.14 -22.12 -2.00
N LYS A 173 -5.64 -21.31 -2.95
CA LYS A 173 -6.36 -21.05 -4.22
C LYS A 173 -6.59 -22.34 -5.02
N SER A 174 -5.56 -23.19 -5.14
CA SER A 174 -5.66 -24.47 -5.84
C SER A 174 -6.73 -25.37 -5.23
N ASP A 175 -6.77 -25.48 -3.90
CA ASP A 175 -7.73 -26.31 -3.19
C ASP A 175 -9.16 -25.74 -3.24
N THR A 176 -9.28 -24.42 -3.23
CA THR A 176 -10.56 -23.73 -3.47
C THR A 176 -11.12 -24.08 -4.85
N ILE A 177 -10.31 -24.00 -5.91
CA ILE A 177 -10.73 -24.35 -7.28
C ILE A 177 -11.16 -25.81 -7.36
N LYS A 178 -10.38 -26.74 -6.79
CA LYS A 178 -10.74 -28.18 -6.76
C LYS A 178 -12.08 -28.41 -6.07
N THR A 179 -12.33 -27.72 -4.97
CA THR A 179 -13.56 -27.84 -4.19
C THR A 179 -14.76 -27.34 -4.98
N ILE A 180 -14.64 -26.19 -5.64
CA ILE A 180 -15.68 -25.64 -6.52
C ILE A 180 -15.98 -26.62 -7.67
N LEU A 181 -14.96 -27.15 -8.35
CA LEU A 181 -15.14 -28.11 -9.44
C LEU A 181 -15.84 -29.39 -8.97
N LYS A 182 -15.46 -29.94 -7.81
CA LYS A 182 -16.15 -31.09 -7.21
C LYS A 182 -17.62 -30.80 -6.90
N SER A 183 -17.93 -29.58 -6.46
CA SER A 183 -19.31 -29.19 -6.16
C SER A 183 -20.21 -29.05 -7.40
N TRP A 184 -19.63 -28.83 -8.59
CA TRP A 184 -20.37 -28.73 -9.85
C TRP A 184 -20.56 -30.06 -10.57
N LEU A 185 -19.70 -31.04 -10.28
CA LEU A 185 -19.74 -32.37 -10.89
C LEU A 185 -20.60 -33.38 -10.09
N ASN A 186 -21.01 -33.01 -8.88
CA ASN A 186 -21.93 -33.78 -8.03
C ASN A 186 -23.33 -33.15 -8.06
#